data_AF-A0A2V8WTI4-F1
#
_entry.id   AF-A0A2V8WTI4-F1
#
_cell.length_a   1.000
_cell.length_b   1.000
_cell.length_c   1.000
_cell.angle_alpha   90.00
_cell.angle_beta   90.00
_cell.angle_gamma   90.00
#
_symmetry.space_group_name_H-M   'P 1'
#
loop_
_entity.id
_entity.type
_entity.pdbx_description
1 polymer ?
#
loop_
_entity_poly.entity_id
_entity_poly.type
_entity_poly.pdbx_seq_one_letter_code
_entity_poly.pdbx_strand_id
1 'polypeptide(L)'
;MRKIAELADRSGMKKEDVSTGVLTVTPFYEGDRKKRARSFLVSGRIVLNVRDFSKLGSIMDDSVQDGIVDFRSLTYSLSDEEAAKQRAVAEAMKRAIARANSALEQKGQKVGALRFASLDVKQLIGIAQIQVAALAQSVEVTNGFFSHAKRAMTPPPPPPVVHPEKITVSATVQCAFQIQ
;
A
#
# COMPACT_ATOMS: atom_id res chain seq x y z
N MET A 1 9.94 -5.40 -22.21
CA MET A 1 10.64 -6.39 -21.36
C MET A 1 12.15 -6.12 -21.31
N ARG A 2 12.91 -6.27 -22.42
CA ARG A 2 14.38 -6.05 -22.43
C ARG A 2 14.84 -4.70 -21.86
N LYS A 3 14.21 -3.59 -22.28
CA LYS A 3 14.49 -2.24 -21.75
C LYS A 3 14.37 -2.14 -20.21
N ILE A 4 13.39 -2.83 -19.63
CA ILE A 4 13.15 -2.81 -18.16
C ILE A 4 14.27 -3.56 -17.43
N ALA A 5 14.75 -4.67 -18.00
CA ALA A 5 15.87 -5.42 -17.44
C ALA A 5 17.18 -4.60 -17.53
N GLU A 6 17.43 -3.96 -18.68
CA GLU A 6 18.60 -3.08 -18.86
C GLU A 6 18.56 -1.87 -17.92
N LEU A 7 17.37 -1.30 -17.67
CA LEU A 7 17.18 -0.25 -16.67
C LEU A 7 17.52 -0.74 -15.24
N ALA A 8 17.05 -1.93 -14.87
CA ALA A 8 17.33 -2.52 -13.56
C ALA A 8 18.84 -2.79 -13.37
N ASP A 9 19.52 -3.26 -14.40
CA ASP A 9 20.97 -3.48 -14.38
C ASP A 9 21.74 -2.15 -14.25
N ARG A 10 21.36 -1.11 -15.02
CA ARG A 10 21.99 0.22 -14.97
C ARG A 10 21.81 0.93 -13.64
N SER A 11 20.65 0.78 -13.01
CA SER A 11 20.34 1.37 -11.70
C SER A 11 21.01 0.62 -10.53
N GLY A 12 21.75 -0.47 -10.83
CA GLY A 12 22.46 -1.26 -9.84
C GLY A 12 21.53 -2.06 -8.92
N MET A 13 20.35 -2.44 -9.43
CA MET A 13 19.47 -3.34 -8.71
C MET A 13 20.08 -4.73 -8.66
N LYS A 14 19.88 -5.42 -7.54
CA LYS A 14 20.29 -6.82 -7.43
C LYS A 14 19.32 -7.70 -8.21
N LYS A 15 19.81 -8.82 -8.74
CA LYS A 15 18.96 -9.81 -9.43
C LYS A 15 17.83 -10.36 -8.56
N GLU A 16 18.04 -10.45 -7.25
CA GLU A 16 17.01 -10.86 -6.26
C GLU A 16 15.84 -9.86 -6.16
N ASP A 17 16.09 -8.61 -6.52
CA ASP A 17 15.09 -7.53 -6.45
C ASP A 17 14.35 -7.33 -7.79
N VAL A 18 14.72 -8.09 -8.83
CA VAL A 18 14.08 -8.07 -10.15
C VAL A 18 13.32 -9.38 -10.36
N SER A 19 12.00 -9.32 -10.25
CA SER A 19 11.14 -10.48 -10.48
C SER A 19 10.44 -10.37 -11.83
N THR A 20 10.62 -11.39 -12.67
CA THR A 20 9.86 -11.52 -13.92
C THR A 20 8.70 -12.46 -13.68
N GLY A 21 7.48 -11.94 -13.84
CA GLY A 21 6.25 -12.71 -13.70
C GLY A 21 6.01 -13.67 -14.87
N VAL A 22 4.87 -14.35 -14.80
CA VAL A 22 4.44 -15.30 -15.86
C VAL A 22 4.13 -14.54 -17.15
N LEU A 23 4.53 -15.14 -18.27
CA LEU A 23 4.18 -14.69 -19.60
C LEU A 23 2.84 -15.29 -20.01
N THR A 24 1.85 -14.43 -20.24
CA THR A 24 0.52 -14.84 -20.70
C THR A 24 0.42 -14.61 -22.19
N VAL A 25 0.18 -15.68 -22.94
CA VAL A 25 -0.01 -15.66 -24.39
C VAL A 25 -1.50 -15.84 -24.70
N THR A 26 -2.12 -14.82 -25.27
CA THR A 26 -3.54 -14.83 -25.62
C THR A 26 -3.70 -14.84 -27.14
N PRO A 27 -4.24 -15.91 -27.74
CA PRO A 27 -4.51 -15.95 -29.17
C PRO A 27 -5.66 -15.00 -29.52
N PHE A 28 -5.49 -14.23 -30.59
CA PHE A 28 -6.53 -13.41 -31.20
C PHE A 28 -7.08 -14.11 -32.44
N TYR A 29 -8.37 -14.39 -32.43
CA TYR A 29 -9.09 -15.02 -33.53
C TYR A 29 -9.94 -13.97 -34.22
N GLU A 30 -9.79 -13.86 -35.53
CA GLU A 30 -10.65 -13.01 -36.36
C GLU A 30 -11.64 -13.90 -37.09
N GLY A 31 -12.89 -13.46 -37.18
CA GLY A 31 -14.03 -14.26 -37.58
C GLY A 31 -13.86 -14.96 -38.93
N ASP A 32 -13.35 -16.18 -38.89
CA ASP A 32 -13.47 -17.14 -39.96
C ASP A 32 -13.77 -18.51 -39.34
N ARG A 33 -14.59 -19.31 -40.03
CA ARG A 33 -15.12 -20.61 -39.55
C ARG A 33 -14.02 -21.65 -39.30
N LYS A 34 -12.75 -21.31 -39.55
CA LYS A 34 -11.56 -22.08 -39.20
C LYS A 34 -10.95 -21.45 -37.96
N LYS A 35 -11.01 -22.13 -36.81
CA LYS A 35 -10.46 -21.74 -35.50
C LYS A 35 -8.92 -21.55 -35.48
N ARG A 36 -8.35 -20.74 -36.38
CA ARG A 36 -6.92 -20.47 -36.45
C ARG A 36 -6.64 -19.08 -35.88
N ALA A 37 -5.74 -19.00 -34.91
CA ALA A 37 -5.31 -17.74 -34.33
C ALA A 37 -4.57 -16.93 -35.41
N ARG A 38 -4.97 -15.67 -35.64
CA ARG A 38 -4.34 -14.78 -36.61
C ARG A 38 -3.11 -14.09 -36.01
N SER A 39 -3.19 -13.76 -34.73
CA SER A 39 -2.09 -13.18 -33.96
C SER A 39 -2.12 -13.69 -32.53
N PHE A 40 -0.99 -13.52 -31.84
CA PHE A 40 -0.86 -13.85 -30.42
C PHE A 40 -0.46 -12.57 -29.69
N LEU A 41 -1.26 -12.17 -28.71
CA LEU A 41 -0.90 -11.11 -27.78
C LEU A 41 -0.10 -11.73 -26.64
N VAL A 42 1.15 -11.31 -26.50
CA VAL A 42 2.03 -11.74 -25.42
C VAL A 42 2.09 -10.63 -24.40
N SER A 43 1.62 -10.89 -23.18
CA SER A 43 1.67 -9.97 -22.05
C SER A 43 2.53 -10.55 -20.93
N GLY A 44 3.40 -9.73 -20.36
CA GLY A 44 4.26 -10.11 -19.25
C GLY A 44 4.44 -8.93 -18.31
N ARG A 45 4.69 -9.23 -17.04
CA ARG A 45 4.92 -8.23 -16.00
C ARG A 45 6.30 -8.43 -15.39
N ILE A 46 7.04 -7.35 -15.21
CA ILE A 46 8.26 -7.31 -14.39
C ILE A 46 7.94 -6.49 -13.15
N VAL A 47 8.37 -6.99 -11.99
CA VAL A 47 8.25 -6.33 -10.69
C VAL A 47 9.66 -6.00 -10.21
N LEU A 48 9.87 -4.72 -9.91
CA LEU A 48 11.13 -4.21 -9.39
C LEU A 48 10.93 -3.85 -7.91
N ASN A 49 11.69 -4.49 -7.03
CA ASN A 49 11.67 -4.24 -5.60
C ASN A 49 12.78 -3.26 -5.23
N VAL A 50 12.43 -1.98 -5.11
CA VAL A 50 13.40 -0.94 -4.74
C VAL A 50 13.50 -0.86 -3.21
N ARG A 51 14.65 -1.23 -2.65
CA ARG A 51 14.93 -1.15 -1.20
C ARG A 51 15.48 0.21 -0.77
N ASP A 52 16.18 0.88 -1.68
CA ASP A 52 16.80 2.18 -1.45
C ASP A 52 15.92 3.27 -2.07
N PHE A 53 15.16 3.96 -1.21
CA PHE A 53 14.25 5.03 -1.63
C PHE A 53 14.98 6.21 -2.27
N SER A 54 16.26 6.45 -1.97
CA SER A 54 17.02 7.53 -2.59
C SER A 54 17.23 7.32 -4.09
N LYS A 55 17.17 6.07 -4.56
CA LYS A 55 17.28 5.70 -5.98
C LYS A 55 15.94 5.67 -6.72
N LEU A 56 14.82 5.77 -5.99
CA LEU A 56 13.48 5.68 -6.58
C LEU A 56 13.25 6.79 -7.62
N GLY A 57 13.66 8.02 -7.32
CA GLY A 57 13.50 9.17 -8.21
C GLY A 57 14.23 8.98 -9.54
N SER A 58 15.52 8.63 -9.50
CA SER A 58 16.31 8.37 -10.72
C SER A 58 15.75 7.22 -11.53
N ILE A 59 15.30 6.13 -10.88
CA ILE A 59 14.71 4.98 -11.58
C ILE A 59 13.39 5.38 -12.27
N MET A 60 12.59 6.24 -11.64
CA MET A 60 11.34 6.75 -12.23
C MET A 60 11.63 7.64 -13.44
N ASP A 61 12.58 8.57 -13.32
CA ASP A 61 12.95 9.48 -14.41
C ASP A 61 13.50 8.70 -15.63
N ASP A 62 14.41 7.76 -15.38
CA ASP A 62 14.96 6.88 -16.41
C ASP A 62 13.86 6.01 -17.05
N SER A 63 12.88 5.57 -16.27
CA SER A 63 11.74 4.78 -16.79
C SER A 63 10.89 5.57 -17.78
N VAL A 64 10.65 6.85 -17.48
CA VAL A 64 9.91 7.76 -18.37
C VAL A 64 10.73 8.03 -19.62
N GLN A 65 12.03 8.28 -19.48
CA GLN A 65 12.93 8.54 -20.60
C GLN A 65 13.07 7.34 -21.56
N ASP A 66 13.11 6.12 -21.03
CA ASP A 66 13.17 4.88 -21.82
C ASP A 66 11.82 4.53 -22.51
N GLY A 67 10.75 5.28 -22.19
CA GLY A 67 9.41 5.08 -22.71
C GLY A 67 8.71 3.86 -22.11
N ILE A 68 8.94 3.55 -20.83
CA ILE A 68 8.23 2.50 -20.11
C ILE A 68 6.87 3.04 -19.68
N VAL A 69 5.88 2.94 -20.58
CA VAL A 69 4.57 3.60 -20.44
C VAL A 69 3.59 2.86 -19.51
N ASP A 70 3.84 1.59 -19.16
CA ASP A 70 2.88 0.74 -18.43
C ASP A 70 3.15 0.67 -16.92
N PHE A 71 3.42 1.82 -16.29
CA PHE A 71 3.58 1.93 -14.83
C PHE A 71 2.20 1.95 -14.15
N ARG A 72 1.62 0.77 -13.91
CA ARG A 72 0.24 0.65 -13.39
C ARG A 72 0.11 0.76 -11.88
N SER A 73 1.17 0.57 -11.11
CA SER A 73 1.09 0.59 -9.64
C SER A 73 2.45 0.74 -8.97
N LEU A 74 2.58 1.73 -8.09
CA LEU A 74 3.62 1.77 -7.06
C LEU A 74 3.02 1.25 -5.76
N THR A 75 3.60 0.19 -5.20
CA THR A 75 3.17 -0.38 -3.92
C THR A 75 4.31 -0.30 -2.94
N TYR A 76 4.04 0.25 -1.77
CA TYR A 76 4.96 0.24 -0.64
C TYR A 76 4.61 -0.95 0.25
N SER A 77 5.61 -1.80 0.52
CA SER A 77 5.49 -2.92 1.45
C SER A 77 6.65 -2.91 2.43
N LEU A 78 6.46 -3.61 3.54
CA LEU A 78 7.53 -3.78 4.50
C LEU A 78 8.40 -4.97 4.08
N SER A 79 9.72 -4.81 4.15
CA SER A 79 10.67 -5.87 3.78
C SER A 79 10.55 -7.10 4.68
N ASP A 80 10.26 -6.89 5.96
CA ASP A 80 10.01 -7.95 6.95
C ASP A 80 8.70 -7.68 7.69
N GLU A 81 7.61 -8.09 7.04
CA GLU A 81 6.26 -7.93 7.58
C GLU A 81 6.05 -8.75 8.86
N GLU A 82 6.62 -9.96 8.91
CA GLU A 82 6.45 -10.88 10.03
C GLU A 82 7.13 -10.36 11.30
N ALA A 83 8.37 -9.85 11.20
CA ALA A 83 9.02 -9.24 12.35
C ALA A 83 8.25 -8.01 12.88
N ALA A 84 7.66 -7.21 11.99
CA ALA A 84 6.86 -6.06 12.40
C ALA A 84 5.55 -6.46 13.06
N LYS A 85 4.87 -7.49 12.54
CA LYS A 85 3.68 -8.08 13.18
C LYS A 85 4.03 -8.60 14.58
N GLN A 86 5.11 -9.36 14.71
CA GLN A 86 5.55 -9.89 16.01
C GLN A 86 5.85 -8.78 17.02
N ARG A 87 6.52 -7.70 16.59
CA ARG A 87 6.75 -6.52 17.44
C ARG A 87 5.44 -5.85 17.87
N ALA A 88 4.52 -5.63 16.93
CA ALA A 88 3.22 -5.03 17.23
C ALA A 88 2.41 -5.88 18.23
N VAL A 89 2.45 -7.21 18.09
CA VAL A 89 1.81 -8.16 19.00
C VAL A 89 2.43 -8.11 20.39
N ALA A 90 3.76 -8.13 20.48
CA ALA A 90 4.47 -8.06 21.76
C ALA A 90 4.14 -6.76 22.52
N GLU A 91 4.13 -5.62 21.81
CA GLU A 91 3.74 -4.34 22.39
C GLU A 91 2.28 -4.31 22.84
N ALA A 92 1.36 -4.85 22.02
CA ALA A 92 -0.05 -4.89 22.35
C ALA A 92 -0.32 -5.78 23.57
N MET A 93 0.35 -6.92 23.69
CA MET A 93 0.26 -7.79 24.86
C MET A 93 0.81 -7.12 26.12
N LYS A 94 1.97 -6.45 26.02
CA LYS A 94 2.55 -5.68 27.13
C LYS A 94 1.59 -4.59 27.63
N ARG A 95 0.94 -3.88 26.70
CA ARG A 95 -0.09 -2.88 27.03
C ARG A 95 -1.32 -3.51 27.66
N ALA A 96 -1.77 -4.68 27.20
CA ALA A 96 -2.90 -5.39 27.77
C ALA A 96 -2.64 -5.82 29.23
N ILE A 97 -1.46 -6.37 29.52
CA ILE A 97 -1.05 -6.75 30.87
C ILE A 97 -0.94 -5.51 31.77
N ALA A 98 -0.32 -4.43 31.29
CA ALA A 98 -0.22 -3.18 32.05
C ALA A 98 -1.60 -2.62 32.42
N ARG A 99 -2.54 -2.61 31.47
CA ARG A 99 -3.93 -2.19 31.71
C ARG A 99 -4.64 -3.10 32.72
N ALA A 100 -4.46 -4.42 32.62
CA ALA A 100 -5.04 -5.37 33.56
C ALA A 100 -4.49 -5.17 34.99
N ASN A 101 -3.17 -4.95 35.12
CA ASN A 101 -2.54 -4.65 36.40
C ASN A 101 -3.13 -3.38 37.02
N SER A 102 -3.18 -2.27 36.27
CA SER A 102 -3.75 -1.01 36.77
C SER A 102 -5.23 -1.13 37.15
N ALA A 103 -5.99 -1.97 36.46
CA ALA A 103 -7.40 -2.21 36.80
C ALA A 103 -7.59 -3.05 38.08
N LEU A 104 -6.68 -4.00 38.35
CA LEU A 104 -6.74 -4.85 39.55
C LEU A 104 -6.07 -4.21 40.77
N GLU A 105 -5.07 -3.35 40.59
CA GLU A 105 -4.46 -2.55 41.66
C GLU A 105 -5.51 -1.73 42.43
N GLN A 106 -6.49 -1.16 41.74
CA GLN A 106 -7.61 -0.45 42.37
C GLN A 106 -8.46 -1.34 43.30
N LYS A 107 -8.44 -2.66 43.10
CA LYS A 107 -9.16 -3.65 43.90
C LYS A 107 -8.25 -4.44 44.86
N GLY A 108 -6.95 -4.13 44.91
CA GLY A 108 -5.95 -4.86 45.70
C GLY A 108 -5.70 -6.30 45.23
N GLN A 109 -6.07 -6.62 44.00
CA GLN A 109 -5.94 -7.96 43.41
C GLN A 109 -4.78 -8.01 42.41
N LYS A 110 -4.26 -9.22 42.10
CA LYS A 110 -3.16 -9.39 41.14
C LYS A 110 -3.63 -10.07 39.86
N VAL A 111 -2.99 -9.73 38.74
CA VAL A 111 -3.19 -10.42 37.46
C VAL A 111 -2.57 -11.82 37.56
N GLY A 112 -3.40 -12.85 37.42
CA GLY A 112 -3.01 -14.25 37.37
C GLY A 112 -2.79 -14.76 35.94
N ALA A 113 -2.85 -16.08 35.77
CA ALA A 113 -2.58 -16.74 34.49
C ALA A 113 -3.50 -16.26 33.36
N LEU A 114 -2.94 -16.16 32.15
CA LEU A 114 -3.70 -15.89 30.92
C LEU A 114 -4.65 -17.05 30.66
N ARG A 115 -5.95 -16.76 30.54
CA ARG A 115 -6.99 -17.76 30.25
C ARG A 115 -7.45 -17.74 28.81
N PHE A 116 -7.48 -16.56 28.21
CA PHE A 116 -7.89 -16.37 26.83
C PHE A 116 -7.10 -15.23 26.22
N ALA A 117 -6.68 -15.40 24.98
CA ALA A 117 -6.15 -14.33 24.15
C ALA A 117 -6.70 -14.48 22.73
N SER A 118 -7.34 -13.43 22.23
CA SER A 118 -7.71 -13.25 20.83
C SER A 118 -6.83 -12.15 20.25
N LEU A 119 -6.27 -12.41 19.08
CA LEU A 119 -5.29 -11.57 18.42
C LEU A 119 -5.82 -11.16 17.05
N ASP A 120 -5.94 -9.86 16.82
CA ASP A 120 -6.31 -9.29 15.53
C ASP A 120 -5.18 -8.35 15.07
N VAL A 121 -4.43 -8.77 14.05
CA VAL A 121 -3.30 -8.01 13.51
C VAL A 121 -3.71 -7.36 12.21
N LYS A 122 -3.81 -6.03 12.23
CA LYS A 122 -4.13 -5.21 11.07
C LYS A 122 -2.87 -4.50 10.59
N GLN A 123 -2.43 -4.87 9.40
CA GLN A 123 -1.46 -4.09 8.65
C GLN A 123 -2.19 -2.96 7.94
N LEU A 124 -2.00 -1.72 8.42
CA LEU A 124 -2.42 -0.57 7.64
C LEU A 124 -1.35 -0.34 6.58
N ILE A 125 -1.59 -0.90 5.41
CA ILE A 125 -0.83 -0.58 4.21
C ILE A 125 -1.05 0.92 3.98
N GLY A 126 0.03 1.69 4.01
CA GLY A 126 0.04 3.09 3.57
C GLY A 126 -0.11 3.17 2.06
N ILE A 127 -1.15 2.56 1.49
CA ILE A 127 -1.55 2.84 0.13
C ILE A 127 -2.09 4.27 0.13
N ALA A 128 -1.18 5.22 -0.09
CA ALA A 128 -1.54 6.40 -0.82
C ALA A 128 -2.09 5.91 -2.17
N GLN A 129 -3.41 5.72 -2.26
CA GLN A 129 -4.02 5.68 -3.57
C GLN A 129 -3.71 7.05 -4.16
N ILE A 130 -2.84 7.08 -5.17
CA ILE A 130 -2.80 8.21 -6.09
C ILE A 130 -4.14 8.12 -6.81
N GLN A 131 -5.19 8.64 -6.18
CA GLN A 131 -6.34 9.10 -6.91
C GLN A 131 -5.79 10.23 -7.75
N VAL A 132 -5.57 9.93 -9.04
CA VAL A 132 -5.55 10.98 -10.04
C VAL A 132 -6.94 11.59 -9.91
N ALA A 133 -7.07 12.63 -9.08
CA ALA A 133 -8.21 13.50 -9.12
C ALA A 133 -8.24 13.94 -10.57
N ALA A 134 -9.23 13.44 -11.32
CA ALA A 134 -9.55 14.04 -12.59
C ALA A 134 -9.66 15.54 -12.27
N LEU A 135 -8.73 16.33 -12.80
CA LEU A 135 -8.80 17.77 -12.82
C LEU A 135 -10.01 18.09 -13.69
N ALA A 136 -11.20 17.88 -13.15
CA ALA A 136 -12.42 18.50 -13.60
C ALA A 136 -12.28 19.96 -13.19
N GLN A 137 -11.45 20.69 -13.94
CA GLN A 137 -11.56 22.14 -13.98
C GLN A 137 -12.92 22.43 -14.62
N SER A 138 -13.97 22.45 -13.81
CA SER A 138 -15.22 23.10 -14.22
C SER A 138 -14.94 24.60 -14.20
N VAL A 139 -14.50 25.12 -15.34
CA VAL A 139 -14.50 26.56 -15.60
C VAL A 139 -15.97 26.97 -15.75
N GLU A 140 -16.56 27.46 -14.66
CA GLU A 140 -17.88 28.09 -14.72
C GLU A 140 -17.74 29.46 -15.41
N VAL A 141 -18.12 29.52 -16.69
CA VAL A 141 -18.31 30.80 -17.38
C VAL A 141 -19.62 31.41 -16.84
N THR A 142 -19.49 32.34 -15.90
CA THR A 142 -20.65 33.11 -15.41
C THR A 142 -20.96 34.23 -16.40
N ASN A 143 -22.01 34.04 -17.20
CA ASN A 143 -22.78 35.13 -17.79
C ASN A 143 -24.14 35.16 -17.11
N GLY A 144 -24.41 36.20 -16.30
CA GLY A 144 -25.76 36.48 -15.81
C GLY A 144 -25.83 36.98 -14.37
N PHE A 145 -26.27 38.24 -14.25
CA PHE A 145 -26.65 38.92 -13.02
C PHE A 145 -27.66 38.12 -12.20
N PHE A 146 -27.31 37.64 -11.00
CA PHE A 146 -28.18 37.62 -9.81
C PHE A 146 -27.35 37.39 -8.55
N SER A 147 -27.54 38.28 -7.58
CA SER A 147 -26.89 38.32 -6.27
C SER A 147 -27.52 37.33 -5.29
N HIS A 148 -26.78 36.32 -4.83
CA HIS A 148 -27.03 35.71 -3.52
C HIS A 148 -25.73 35.20 -2.89
N ALA A 149 -25.65 35.39 -1.57
CA ALA A 149 -24.46 35.35 -0.74
C ALA A 149 -23.71 34.01 -0.79
N LYS A 150 -22.40 34.05 -1.11
CA LYS A 150 -21.49 32.92 -0.95
C LYS A 150 -21.28 32.64 0.53
N ARG A 151 -21.94 31.59 1.06
CA ARG A 151 -21.46 30.91 2.27
C ARG A 151 -20.11 30.30 1.94
N ALA A 152 -19.04 30.83 2.55
CA ALA A 152 -17.74 30.19 2.54
C ALA A 152 -17.85 28.87 3.32
N MET A 153 -18.01 27.75 2.62
CA MET A 153 -17.68 26.44 3.19
C MET A 153 -16.18 26.42 3.39
N THR A 154 -15.74 26.49 4.64
CA THR A 154 -14.36 26.19 5.01
C THR A 154 -14.02 24.82 4.41
N PRO A 155 -12.97 24.70 3.56
CA PRO A 155 -12.58 23.40 3.07
C PRO A 155 -12.32 22.48 4.28
N PRO A 156 -12.81 21.24 4.27
CA PRO A 156 -12.51 20.29 5.34
C PRO A 156 -10.98 20.24 5.51
N PRO A 157 -10.48 20.14 6.76
CA PRO A 157 -9.05 20.05 7.00
C PRO A 157 -8.48 18.94 6.11
N PRO A 158 -7.39 19.20 5.37
CA PRO A 158 -6.81 18.19 4.51
C PRO A 158 -6.54 16.94 5.35
N PRO A 159 -6.93 15.74 4.87
CA PRO A 159 -6.61 14.51 5.58
C PRO A 159 -5.10 14.47 5.84
N PRO A 160 -4.66 13.92 6.99
CA PRO A 160 -3.24 13.84 7.31
C PRO A 160 -2.50 13.21 6.13
N VAL A 161 -1.49 13.93 5.63
CA VAL A 161 -0.63 13.45 4.56
C VAL A 161 0.09 12.22 5.10
N VAL A 162 -0.41 11.04 4.74
CA VAL A 162 0.27 9.78 5.04
C VAL A 162 1.51 9.78 4.14
N HIS A 163 2.67 10.06 4.74
CA HIS A 163 3.93 9.89 4.04
C HIS A 163 4.05 8.39 3.69
N PRO A 164 4.15 8.02 2.40
CA PRO A 164 4.19 6.62 1.97
C PRO A 164 5.40 5.85 2.55
N GLU A 165 6.37 6.57 3.12
CA GLU A 165 7.55 6.02 3.78
C GLU A 165 7.26 5.35 5.14
N LYS A 166 6.09 5.60 5.76
CA LYS A 166 5.76 5.04 7.08
C LYS A 166 4.57 4.09 7.00
N ILE A 167 4.85 2.79 6.95
CA ILE A 167 3.84 1.73 7.08
C ILE A 167 3.57 1.51 8.57
N THR A 168 2.30 1.59 8.98
CA THR A 168 1.90 1.35 10.37
C THR A 168 1.32 -0.05 10.51
N VAL A 169 1.96 -0.89 11.32
CA VAL A 169 1.42 -2.20 11.70
C VAL A 169 0.76 -2.07 13.06
N SER A 170 -0.52 -2.42 13.15
CA SER A 170 -1.29 -2.37 14.39
C SER A 170 -1.73 -3.78 14.80
N ALA A 171 -1.61 -4.11 16.08
CA ALA A 171 -2.16 -5.33 16.64
C ALA A 171 -3.13 -4.97 17.76
N THR A 172 -4.31 -5.56 17.72
CA THR A 172 -5.31 -5.51 18.77
C THR A 172 -5.34 -6.86 19.46
N VAL A 173 -5.24 -6.86 20.79
CA VAL A 173 -5.28 -8.09 21.58
C VAL A 173 -6.39 -7.97 22.61
N GLN A 174 -7.26 -8.97 22.65
CA GLN A 174 -8.28 -9.14 23.67
C GLN A 174 -7.85 -10.28 24.58
N CYS A 175 -7.52 -9.98 25.83
CA CYS A 175 -7.09 -10.98 26.81
C CYS A 175 -8.05 -11.06 27.98
N ALA A 176 -8.27 -12.28 28.48
CA ALA A 176 -8.88 -12.52 29.80
C ALA A 176 -7.86 -13.19 30.71
N PHE A 177 -7.66 -12.59 31.88
CA PHE A 177 -6.74 -13.08 32.90
C PHE A 177 -7.52 -13.61 34.09
N GLN A 178 -7.00 -14.65 34.72
CA GLN A 178 -7.47 -15.05 36.04
C GLN A 178 -7.08 -13.98 37.06
N ILE A 179 -7.90 -13.78 38.07
CA ILE A 179 -7.58 -12.90 39.22
C ILE A 179 -6.97 -13.78 40.32
N GLN A 180 -5.90 -13.29 40.94
CA GLN A 180 -5.30 -13.85 42.15
C GLN A 180 -5.61 -13.00 43.37
#